data_AF-A0AAN0UC89-F1
#
_entry.id   AF-A0AAN0UC89-F1
#
_cell.length_a   1.000
_cell.length_b   1.000
_cell.length_c   1.000
_cell.angle_alpha   90.00
_cell.angle_beta   90.00
_cell.angle_gamma   90.00
#
_symmetry.space_group_name_H-M   'P 1'
#
loop_
_entity.id
_entity.type
_entity.pdbx_description
1 polymer ?
#
loop_
_entity_poly.entity_id
_entity_poly.type
_entity_poly.pdbx_seq_one_letter_code
_entity_poly.pdbx_strand_id
1 'polypeptide(L)'
;MKMNNLKELEKLNNLSFKLLIFLPLINFIGSLVLVKIEFGFEVIYIFNLVLILLQIFIFVRDRQFLKKKQAFCPAWEWFVLFPVYVYKRQRNNFLNLNYFYISLLFFILNAVINAYARTL
;
A
#
# COMPACT_ATOMS: atom_id res chain seq x y z
N MET A 1 -32.21 -7.98 2.21
CA MET A 1 -31.13 -8.93 2.61
C MET A 1 -29.76 -8.68 1.94
N LYS A 2 -29.65 -8.03 0.76
CA LYS A 2 -28.37 -7.77 0.07
C LYS A 2 -27.45 -6.69 0.69
N MET A 3 -28.01 -5.67 1.35
CA MET A 3 -27.24 -4.49 1.78
C MET A 3 -26.33 -4.76 2.99
N ASN A 4 -26.68 -5.72 3.85
CA ASN A 4 -25.85 -6.09 5.01
C ASN A 4 -24.58 -6.83 4.58
N ASN A 5 -24.64 -7.67 3.54
CA ASN A 5 -23.46 -8.42 3.07
C ASN A 5 -22.41 -7.51 2.43
N LEU A 6 -22.82 -6.46 1.70
CA LEU A 6 -21.88 -5.49 1.13
C LEU A 6 -21.11 -4.72 2.21
N LYS A 7 -21.80 -4.28 3.27
CA LYS A 7 -21.15 -3.60 4.41
C LYS A 7 -20.19 -4.50 5.16
N GLU A 8 -20.52 -5.79 5.32
CA GLU A 8 -19.59 -6.76 5.94
C GLU A 8 -18.35 -7.01 5.07
N LEU A 9 -18.51 -7.07 3.74
CA LEU A 9 -17.38 -7.18 2.81
C LEU A 9 -16.50 -5.93 2.86
N GLU A 10 -17.08 -4.73 2.90
CA GLU A 10 -16.31 -3.49 3.00
C GLU A 10 -15.44 -3.40 4.25
N LYS A 11 -15.82 -4.06 5.36
CA LYS A 11 -14.97 -4.18 6.56
C LYS A 11 -13.66 -4.90 6.30
N LEU A 12 -13.56 -5.68 5.20
CA LEU A 12 -12.29 -6.26 4.78
C LEU A 12 -11.29 -5.17 4.38
N ASN A 13 -11.72 -4.01 3.87
CA ASN A 13 -10.85 -2.84 3.66
C ASN A 13 -10.60 -2.11 4.99
N ASN A 14 -9.95 -2.79 5.92
CA ASN A 14 -9.66 -2.26 7.26
C ASN A 14 -8.59 -1.15 7.22
N LEU A 15 -8.34 -0.55 8.39
CA LEU A 15 -7.35 0.52 8.54
C LEU A 15 -5.96 0.08 8.07
N SER A 16 -5.52 -1.12 8.44
CA SER A 16 -4.20 -1.66 8.04
C SER A 16 -4.04 -1.68 6.52
N PHE A 17 -5.05 -2.19 5.81
CA PHE A 17 -5.05 -2.22 4.35
C PHE A 17 -5.01 -0.81 3.75
N LYS A 18 -5.85 0.11 4.25
CA LYS A 18 -5.85 1.50 3.76
C LYS A 18 -4.49 2.17 3.99
N LEU A 19 -3.92 2.03 5.18
CA LEU A 19 -2.59 2.54 5.49
C LEU A 19 -1.55 1.95 4.54
N LEU A 20 -1.62 0.66 4.24
CA LEU A 20 -0.70 0.01 3.31
C LEU A 20 -0.75 0.61 1.90
N ILE A 21 -1.95 0.99 1.42
CA ILE A 21 -2.13 1.65 0.12
C ILE A 21 -1.52 3.06 0.11
N PHE A 22 -1.71 3.83 1.19
CA PHE A 22 -1.34 5.25 1.23
C PHE A 22 0.05 5.52 1.83
N LEU A 23 0.71 4.54 2.44
CA LEU A 23 2.05 4.72 3.01
C LEU A 23 3.09 5.19 1.98
N PRO A 24 3.09 4.72 0.72
CA PRO A 24 4.00 5.26 -0.31
C PRO A 24 3.79 6.77 -0.55
N LEU A 25 2.55 7.24 -0.49
CA LEU A 25 2.24 8.68 -0.62
C LEU A 25 2.75 9.46 0.59
N ILE A 26 2.58 8.92 1.80
CA ILE A 26 3.13 9.51 3.03
C ILE A 26 4.65 9.60 2.93
N ASN A 27 5.31 8.55 2.44
CA ASN A 27 6.76 8.55 2.24
C ASN A 27 7.20 9.64 1.26
N PHE A 28 6.51 9.74 0.12
CA PHE A 28 6.80 10.73 -0.90
C PHE A 28 6.66 12.17 -0.36
N ILE A 29 5.52 12.48 0.25
CA ILE A 29 5.26 13.81 0.82
C ILE A 29 6.23 14.11 1.97
N GLY A 30 6.45 13.15 2.87
CA GLY A 30 7.37 13.30 3.99
C GLY A 30 8.80 13.57 3.52
N SER A 31 9.27 12.85 2.49
CA SER A 31 10.59 13.08 1.90
C SER A 31 10.71 14.47 1.29
N LEU A 32 9.69 14.96 0.56
CA LEU A 32 9.68 16.32 0.02
C LEU A 32 9.72 17.38 1.12
N VAL A 33 8.99 17.16 2.21
CA VAL A 33 8.98 18.08 3.37
C VAL A 33 10.35 18.12 4.04
N LEU A 34 10.99 16.97 4.26
CA LEU A 34 12.33 16.91 4.85
C LEU A 34 13.37 17.62 3.97
N VAL A 35 13.31 17.44 2.65
CA VAL A 35 14.17 18.16 1.69
C VAL A 35 13.92 19.66 1.77
N LYS A 36 12.65 20.10 1.82
CA LYS A 36 12.29 21.52 1.88
C LYS A 36 12.77 22.20 3.16
N ILE A 37 12.89 21.46 4.26
CA ILE A 37 13.38 21.96 5.55
C ILE A 37 14.92 21.73 5.68
N GLU A 38 15.59 21.39 4.57
CA GLU A 38 17.05 21.24 4.49
C GLU A 38 17.63 20.17 5.43
N PHE A 39 16.86 19.12 5.74
CA PHE A 39 17.40 17.98 6.46
C PHE A 39 18.47 17.25 5.64
N GLY A 40 19.53 16.81 6.32
CA GLY A 40 20.60 16.02 5.70
C GLY A 40 20.11 14.68 5.14
N PHE A 41 20.86 14.16 4.16
CA PHE A 41 20.59 12.90 3.48
C PHE A 41 20.38 11.73 4.46
N GLU A 42 21.16 11.67 5.53
CA GLU A 42 21.08 10.61 6.55
C GLU A 42 19.70 10.52 7.20
N VAL A 43 19.10 11.69 7.52
CA VAL A 43 17.77 11.76 8.15
C VAL A 43 16.69 11.29 7.16
N ILE A 44 16.77 11.74 5.91
CA ILE A 44 15.86 11.32 4.84
C ILE A 44 15.99 9.80 4.60
N TYR A 45 17.21 9.27 4.61
CA TYR A 45 17.47 7.85 4.45
C TYR A 45 16.87 7.03 5.60
N ILE A 46 17.10 7.42 6.85
CA ILE A 46 16.52 6.76 8.03
C ILE A 46 14.99 6.81 7.98
N PHE A 47 14.40 7.96 7.62
CA PHE A 47 12.95 8.11 7.46
C PHE A 47 12.39 7.11 6.44
N ASN A 48 13.01 7.00 5.27
CA ASN A 48 12.63 6.03 4.24
C ASN A 48 12.74 4.59 4.74
N LEU A 49 13.83 4.24 5.43
CA LEU A 49 14.05 2.90 5.98
C LEU A 49 12.97 2.52 7.00
N VAL A 50 12.65 3.44 7.92
CA VAL A 50 11.58 3.23 8.92
C VAL A 50 10.24 3.00 8.24
N LEU A 51 9.92 3.75 7.18
CA LEU A 51 8.68 3.58 6.44
C LEU A 51 8.60 2.25 5.68
N ILE A 52 9.72 1.75 5.13
CA ILE A 52 9.77 0.41 4.52
C ILE A 52 9.48 -0.67 5.56
N LEU A 53 10.12 -0.60 6.73
CA LEU A 53 9.88 -1.55 7.83
C LEU A 53 8.42 -1.50 8.30
N LEU A 54 7.86 -0.30 8.43
CA LEU A 54 6.47 -0.09 8.77
C LEU A 54 5.54 -0.67 7.69
N GLN A 55 5.87 -0.52 6.40
CA GLN A 55 5.10 -1.10 5.30
C GLN A 55 5.02 -2.62 5.39
N ILE A 56 6.16 -3.27 5.64
CA ILE A 56 6.26 -4.73 5.81
C ILE A 56 5.43 -5.17 7.02
N PHE A 57 5.54 -4.48 8.15
CA PHE A 57 4.77 -4.78 9.35
C PHE A 57 3.26 -4.68 9.11
N ILE A 58 2.80 -3.60 8.45
CA ILE A 58 1.38 -3.41 8.12
C ILE A 58 0.90 -4.48 7.14
N PHE A 59 1.73 -4.86 6.15
CA PHE A 59 1.41 -5.93 5.20
C PHE A 59 1.19 -7.27 5.90
N VAL A 60 2.08 -7.64 6.84
CA VAL A 60 1.92 -8.85 7.65
C VAL A 60 0.61 -8.80 8.45
N ARG A 61 0.30 -7.64 9.05
CA ARG A 61 -0.97 -7.45 9.78
C ARG A 61 -2.21 -7.56 8.91
N ASP A 62 -2.23 -6.99 7.69
CA ASP A 62 -3.35 -7.17 6.75
C ASP A 62 -3.57 -8.65 6.43
N ARG A 63 -2.49 -9.39 6.16
CA ARG A 63 -2.59 -10.83 5.85
C ARG A 63 -3.11 -11.64 7.02
N GLN A 64 -2.64 -11.37 8.24
CA GLN A 64 -3.16 -12.01 9.45
C GLN A 64 -4.64 -11.69 9.66
N PHE A 65 -5.05 -10.44 9.40
CA PHE A 65 -6.45 -10.03 9.46
C PHE A 65 -7.32 -10.79 8.45
N LEU A 66 -6.90 -10.92 7.19
CA LEU A 66 -7.62 -11.68 6.18
C LEU A 66 -7.78 -13.16 6.59
N LYS A 67 -6.71 -13.78 7.09
CA LYS A 67 -6.75 -15.16 7.61
C LYS A 67 -7.73 -15.30 8.77
N LYS A 68 -7.70 -14.37 9.73
CA LYS A 68 -8.63 -14.35 10.89
C LYS A 68 -10.10 -14.20 10.46
N LYS A 69 -10.35 -13.49 9.36
CA LYS A 69 -11.68 -13.32 8.77
C LYS A 69 -12.07 -14.44 7.81
N GLN A 70 -11.25 -15.48 7.66
CA GLN A 70 -11.44 -16.57 6.69
C GLN A 70 -11.64 -16.04 5.24
N ALA A 71 -11.04 -14.89 4.95
CA ALA A 71 -11.10 -14.25 3.65
C ALA A 71 -9.95 -14.75 2.76
N PHE A 72 -10.07 -14.57 1.45
CA PHE A 72 -8.99 -14.85 0.52
C PHE A 72 -7.77 -13.99 0.87
N CYS A 73 -6.64 -14.65 1.16
CA CYS A 73 -5.38 -14.02 1.50
C CYS A 73 -4.36 -14.34 0.41
N PRO A 74 -3.91 -13.34 -0.39
CA PRO A 74 -2.91 -13.59 -1.41
C PRO A 74 -1.58 -14.08 -0.82
N ALA A 75 -0.81 -14.74 -1.68
CA ALA A 75 0.55 -15.15 -1.39
C ALA A 75 1.46 -13.93 -1.09
N TRP A 76 2.53 -14.15 -0.33
CA TRP A 76 3.34 -13.07 0.24
C TRP A 76 4.25 -12.42 -0.80
N GLU A 77 4.63 -13.20 -1.81
CA GLU A 77 5.51 -12.84 -2.92
C GLU A 77 4.94 -11.67 -3.73
N TRP A 78 3.60 -11.53 -3.74
CA TRP A 78 2.92 -10.39 -4.37
C TRP A 78 3.17 -9.05 -3.68
N PHE A 79 3.87 -9.03 -2.53
CA PHE A 79 4.34 -7.78 -1.93
C PHE A 79 5.25 -6.98 -2.88
N VAL A 80 6.11 -7.68 -3.63
CA VAL A 80 7.06 -7.05 -4.58
C VAL A 80 6.31 -6.38 -5.73
N LEU A 81 5.23 -7.00 -6.20
CA LEU A 81 4.30 -6.44 -7.20
C LEU A 81 2.99 -6.06 -6.52
N PHE A 82 3.08 -5.09 -5.61
CA PHE A 82 2.00 -4.73 -4.71
C PHE A 82 0.62 -4.49 -5.39
N PRO A 83 0.51 -3.86 -6.58
CA PRO A 83 -0.78 -3.74 -7.26
C PRO A 83 -1.44 -5.10 -7.56
N VAL A 84 -0.66 -6.14 -7.84
CA VAL A 84 -1.16 -7.50 -8.05
C VAL A 84 -1.69 -8.11 -6.75
N TYR A 85 -1.01 -7.87 -5.62
CA TYR A 85 -1.52 -8.25 -4.30
C TYR A 85 -2.91 -7.63 -4.06
N VAL A 86 -3.03 -6.32 -4.30
CA VAL A 86 -4.28 -5.58 -4.11
C VAL A 86 -5.38 -6.11 -5.03
N TYR A 87 -5.09 -6.31 -6.31
CA TYR A 87 -6.05 -6.87 -7.27
C TYR A 87 -6.58 -8.23 -6.81
N LYS A 88 -5.69 -9.19 -6.52
CA LYS A 88 -6.07 -10.55 -6.09
C LYS A 88 -6.88 -10.51 -4.81
N ARG A 89 -6.50 -9.67 -3.84
CA ARG A 89 -7.24 -9.48 -2.60
C ARG A 89 -8.65 -8.95 -2.85
N GLN A 90 -8.79 -7.90 -3.65
CA GLN A 90 -10.09 -7.27 -3.86
C GLN A 90 -11.01 -8.12 -4.73
N ARG A 91 -10.49 -8.70 -5.83
CA ARG A 91 -11.29 -9.51 -6.75
C ARG A 91 -11.82 -10.77 -6.09
N ASN A 92 -10.97 -11.52 -5.39
CA ASN A 92 -11.36 -12.81 -4.79
C ASN A 92 -12.18 -12.66 -3.49
N ASN A 93 -12.19 -11.47 -2.88
CA ASN A 93 -13.07 -11.13 -1.76
C ASN A 93 -14.30 -10.32 -2.19
N PHE A 94 -14.60 -10.24 -3.49
CA PHE A 94 -15.76 -9.53 -4.04
C PHE A 94 -15.85 -8.04 -3.63
N LEU A 95 -14.70 -7.37 -3.51
CA LEU A 95 -14.59 -5.95 -3.18
C LEU A 95 -14.50 -5.08 -4.44
N ASN A 96 -14.89 -3.81 -4.33
CA ASN A 96 -14.66 -2.81 -5.38
C ASN A 96 -13.15 -2.61 -5.62
N LEU A 97 -12.73 -2.51 -6.87
CA LEU A 97 -11.34 -2.34 -7.32
C LEU A 97 -10.76 -0.92 -7.15
N ASN A 98 -11.44 0.00 -6.47
CA ASN A 98 -10.95 1.37 -6.24
C ASN A 98 -9.50 1.40 -5.69
N TYR A 99 -9.19 0.59 -4.67
CA TYR A 99 -7.84 0.57 -4.09
C TYR A 99 -6.81 -0.06 -5.02
N PHE A 100 -7.21 -1.01 -5.89
CA PHE A 100 -6.36 -1.51 -6.96
C PHE A 100 -5.96 -0.39 -7.90
N TYR A 101 -6.92 0.40 -8.40
CA TYR A 101 -6.60 1.51 -9.31
C TYR A 101 -5.72 2.57 -8.64
N ILE A 102 -5.97 2.91 -7.37
CA ILE A 102 -5.09 3.81 -6.59
C ILE A 102 -3.68 3.23 -6.49
N SER A 103 -3.54 1.96 -6.12
CA SER A 103 -2.23 1.30 -5.98
C SER A 103 -1.47 1.22 -7.31
N LEU A 104 -2.18 0.96 -8.40
CA LEU A 104 -1.62 0.89 -9.75
C LEU A 104 -1.13 2.26 -10.20
N LEU A 105 -1.92 3.32 -9.96
CA LEU A 105 -1.53 4.68 -10.26
C LEU A 105 -0.25 5.07 -9.51
N PHE A 106 -0.16 4.80 -8.21
CA PHE A 106 1.05 5.07 -7.43
C PHE A 106 2.25 4.28 -7.92
N PHE A 107 2.06 3.01 -8.30
CA PHE A 107 3.13 2.19 -8.86
C PHE A 107 3.66 2.75 -10.18
N ILE A 108 2.76 3.14 -11.10
CA ILE A 108 3.13 3.73 -12.40
C ILE A 108 3.83 5.08 -12.20
N LEU A 109 3.27 5.97 -11.37
CA LEU A 109 3.87 7.27 -11.08
C LEU A 109 5.28 7.12 -10.51
N ASN A 110 5.47 6.20 -9.56
CA ASN A 110 6.79 5.93 -9.00
C ASN A 110 7.76 5.41 -10.07
N ALA A 111 7.32 4.50 -10.95
CA ALA A 111 8.15 4.00 -12.04
C ALA A 111 8.56 5.13 -13.02
N VAL A 112 7.61 6.00 -13.39
CA VAL A 112 7.85 7.14 -14.29
C VAL A 112 8.83 8.15 -13.67
N ILE A 113 8.62 8.52 -12.40
CA ILE A 113 9.52 9.46 -11.69
C ILE A 113 10.94 8.89 -11.62
N ASN A 114 11.11 7.61 -11.27
CA ASN A 114 12.42 6.99 -11.22
C ASN A 114 13.09 6.88 -12.59
N ALA A 115 12.32 6.60 -13.65
CA ALA A 115 12.86 6.57 -15.02
C ALA A 115 13.34 7.97 -15.44
N TYR A 116 12.55 9.00 -15.17
CA TYR A 116 12.90 10.39 -15.47
C TYR A 116 14.13 10.86 -14.66
N ALA A 117 14.20 10.53 -13.38
CA ALA A 117 15.34 10.90 -12.52
C ALA A 117 16.67 10.31 -12.98
N ARG A 118 16.66 9.15 -13.67
CA ARG A 118 17.88 8.54 -14.24
C ARG A 118 18.36 9.19 -15.53
N THR A 119 17.51 10.00 -16.18
CA THR A 119 17.84 10.72 -17.41
C THR A 119 18.34 12.15 -17.17
N LEU A 120 18.29 12.62 -15.92
CA LEU A 120 18.90 13.87 -15.46
C LEU A 120 20.36 13.62 -15.06
#